data_AF-A0A348VYJ5-F1
#
_entry.id   AF-A0A348VYJ5-F1
#
_cell.length_a   1.000
_cell.length_b   1.000
_cell.length_c   1.000
_cell.angle_alpha   90.00
_cell.angle_beta   90.00
_cell.angle_gamma   90.00
#
_symmetry.space_group_name_H-M   'P 1'
#
loop_
_entity.id
_entity.type
_entity.pdbx_description
1 polymer ?
#
loop_
_entity_poly.entity_id
_entity_poly.type
_entity_poly.pdbx_seq_one_letter_code
_entity_poly.pdbx_strand_id
1 'polypeptide(L)'
;MKKSNKTKKSKKVESLDLTDIYFSTSKRFYKTRLLRKRISEVYNCEELYWTGTLTKDSVLTLKKKDGTVYPDTNLNGAGVTFDGAAKDLFKVENALTIKNGNQVYNYMNKDSKIVFIGKRKSHTYFVRIYDKEPLSNNRWIVISID
;
A
#
# COMPACT_ATOMS: atom_id res chain seq x y z
N MET A 1 4.81 16.52 53.74
CA MET A 1 5.15 15.70 52.56
C MET A 1 4.01 15.77 51.54
N LYS A 2 4.19 16.47 50.40
CA LYS A 2 3.19 16.54 49.32
C LYS A 2 3.34 15.32 48.42
N LYS A 3 2.31 14.45 48.34
CA LYS A 3 2.26 13.30 47.43
C LYS A 3 2.04 13.83 46.00
N SER A 4 3.01 13.63 45.10
CA SER A 4 2.83 13.95 43.68
C SER A 4 1.93 12.90 43.04
N ASN A 5 0.73 13.29 42.62
CA ASN A 5 -0.10 12.47 41.75
C ASN A 5 0.57 12.37 40.37
N LYS A 6 1.16 11.21 40.05
CA LYS A 6 1.54 10.87 38.68
C LYS A 6 0.26 10.62 37.89
N THR A 7 -0.16 11.61 37.11
CA THR A 7 -1.20 11.46 36.10
C THR A 7 -0.73 10.39 35.10
N LYS A 8 -1.34 9.20 35.15
CA LYS A 8 -1.20 8.20 34.09
C LYS A 8 -1.74 8.84 32.82
N LYS A 9 -0.85 9.24 31.90
CA LYS A 9 -1.23 9.53 30.51
C LYS A 9 -1.93 8.27 29.98
N SER A 10 -3.26 8.33 29.86
CA SER A 10 -4.00 7.34 29.11
C SER A 10 -3.43 7.36 27.69
N LYS A 11 -2.81 6.25 27.26
CA LYS A 11 -2.54 6.07 25.84
C LYS A 11 -3.89 6.15 25.16
N LYS A 12 -4.07 7.16 24.31
CA LYS A 12 -5.17 7.21 23.35
C LYS A 12 -5.07 5.91 22.56
N VAL A 13 -5.95 4.96 22.85
CA VAL A 13 -6.13 3.78 22.00
C VAL A 13 -6.83 4.35 20.78
N GLU A 14 -6.04 4.76 19.78
CA GLU A 14 -6.60 4.89 18.43
C GLU A 14 -7.32 3.58 18.15
N SER A 15 -8.61 3.68 17.83
CA SER A 15 -9.33 2.56 17.23
C SER A 15 -8.49 2.13 16.05
N LEU A 16 -7.86 0.98 16.20
CA LEU A 16 -6.99 0.39 15.22
C LEU A 16 -7.92 -0.10 14.11
N ASP A 17 -8.23 0.78 13.15
CA ASP A 17 -8.99 0.45 11.93
C ASP A 17 -8.08 -0.43 11.05
N LEU A 18 -7.88 -1.65 11.54
CA LEU A 18 -7.06 -2.68 10.95
C LEU A 18 -7.84 -3.29 9.80
N THR A 19 -7.17 -3.46 8.68
CA THR A 19 -7.68 -4.27 7.58
C THR A 19 -7.35 -5.75 7.79
N ASP A 20 -7.76 -6.58 6.85
CA ASP A 20 -7.27 -7.94 6.60
C ASP A 20 -6.21 -7.99 5.48
N ILE A 21 -5.76 -6.83 4.98
CA ILE A 21 -4.85 -6.68 3.83
C ILE A 21 -3.41 -6.47 4.34
N TYR A 22 -2.46 -7.20 3.75
CA TYR A 22 -1.06 -7.16 4.12
C TYR A 22 -0.20 -6.55 3.01
N PHE A 23 0.73 -5.69 3.40
CA PHE A 23 1.79 -5.15 2.55
C PHE A 23 2.99 -6.12 2.52
N SER A 24 2.98 -7.09 1.61
CA SER A 24 3.89 -8.24 1.67
C SER A 24 4.98 -8.21 0.60
N THR A 25 6.13 -8.80 0.95
CA THR A 25 7.24 -9.07 0.02
C THR A 25 7.63 -10.54 0.00
N SER A 26 6.80 -11.42 0.56
CA SER A 26 7.04 -12.85 0.58
C SER A 26 5.73 -13.62 0.66
N LYS A 27 5.77 -14.95 0.58
CA LYS A 27 4.57 -15.78 0.73
C LYS A 27 3.97 -15.72 2.14
N ARG A 28 4.79 -15.45 3.17
CA ARG A 28 4.37 -15.44 4.57
C ARG A 28 3.59 -14.17 4.93
N PHE A 29 2.67 -14.31 5.89
CA PHE A 29 1.94 -13.19 6.48
C PHE A 29 2.60 -12.76 7.77
N TYR A 30 2.96 -11.48 7.87
CA TYR A 30 3.55 -10.89 9.07
C TYR A 30 2.58 -9.87 9.64
N LYS A 31 2.25 -9.99 10.94
CA LYS A 31 1.36 -9.03 11.63
C LYS A 31 1.88 -7.59 11.55
N THR A 32 3.20 -7.43 11.51
CA THR A 32 3.88 -6.13 11.36
C THR A 32 3.67 -5.49 9.99
N ARG A 33 3.14 -6.23 9.01
CA ARG A 33 2.83 -5.78 7.64
C ARG A 33 1.33 -5.64 7.37
N LEU A 34 0.50 -5.72 8.41
CA LEU A 34 -0.94 -5.49 8.31
C LEU A 34 -1.19 -4.00 8.04
N LEU A 35 -1.97 -3.71 7.00
CA LEU A 35 -2.34 -2.34 6.65
C LEU A 35 -3.41 -1.81 7.61
N ARG A 36 -3.31 -0.52 7.88
CA ARG A 36 -4.30 0.27 8.63
C ARG A 36 -5.06 1.17 7.68
N LYS A 37 -6.28 1.56 8.03
CA LYS A 37 -7.09 2.53 7.28
C LYS A 37 -6.94 3.92 7.85
N ARG A 38 -7.07 4.93 6.99
CA ARG A 38 -7.31 6.33 7.35
C ARG A 38 -8.03 7.07 6.22
N ILE A 39 -8.52 8.26 6.50
CA ILE A 39 -8.90 9.21 5.44
C ILE A 39 -7.63 9.97 5.03
N SER A 40 -7.37 10.00 3.73
CA SER A 40 -6.25 10.72 3.14
C SER A 40 -6.44 12.22 3.30
N GLU A 41 -5.44 12.90 3.89
CA GLU A 41 -5.45 14.37 4.03
C GLU A 41 -5.30 15.10 2.69
N VAL A 42 -4.70 14.43 1.69
CA VAL A 42 -4.45 15.02 0.36
C VAL A 42 -5.61 14.75 -0.60
N TYR A 43 -6.18 13.54 -0.57
CA TYR A 43 -7.15 13.09 -1.57
C TYR A 43 -8.59 13.02 -1.02
N ASN A 44 -8.79 13.25 0.28
CA ASN A 44 -10.09 13.19 0.97
C ASN A 44 -10.87 11.89 0.69
N CYS A 45 -10.17 10.76 0.65
CA CYS A 45 -10.74 9.43 0.42
C CYS A 45 -10.11 8.39 1.37
N GLU A 46 -10.72 7.21 1.51
CA GLU A 46 -10.10 6.12 2.28
C GLU A 46 -8.78 5.69 1.63
N GLU A 47 -7.74 5.54 2.44
CA GLU A 47 -6.49 4.92 2.02
C GLU A 47 -5.97 3.97 3.10
N LEU A 48 -5.21 2.97 2.64
CA LEU A 48 -4.52 2.01 3.47
C LEU A 48 -3.10 2.49 3.69
N TYR A 49 -2.53 2.22 4.86
CA TYR A 49 -1.15 2.61 5.13
C TYR A 49 -0.38 1.58 5.96
N TRP A 50 0.93 1.55 5.69
CA TRP A 50 1.90 0.79 6.46
C TRP A 50 3.20 1.58 6.57
N THR A 51 3.78 1.63 7.76
CA THR A 51 5.10 2.23 7.99
C THR A 51 6.13 1.14 8.20
N GLY A 52 7.22 1.20 7.44
CA GLY A 52 8.34 0.30 7.62
C GLY A 52 9.41 0.44 6.56
N THR A 53 10.27 -0.56 6.46
CA THR A 53 11.43 -0.55 5.57
C THR A 53 11.33 -1.66 4.54
N LEU A 54 11.63 -1.33 3.28
CA LEU A 54 11.81 -2.28 2.20
C LEU A 54 13.30 -2.39 1.84
N THR A 55 13.69 -3.58 1.39
CA THR A 55 15.02 -3.82 0.82
C THR A 55 14.92 -3.67 -0.69
N LYS A 56 15.96 -3.14 -1.32
CA LYS A 56 16.08 -3.09 -2.78
C LYS A 56 15.76 -4.46 -3.40
N ASP A 57 15.07 -4.44 -4.53
CA ASP A 57 14.62 -5.59 -5.31
C ASP A 57 13.53 -6.44 -4.63
N SER A 58 12.94 -5.95 -3.54
CA SER A 58 11.75 -6.59 -2.94
C SER A 58 10.57 -6.46 -3.91
N VAL A 59 9.94 -7.61 -4.22
CA VAL A 59 8.68 -7.65 -4.98
C VAL A 59 7.52 -7.44 -4.03
N LEU A 60 6.72 -6.41 -4.26
CA LEU A 60 5.54 -6.08 -3.48
C LEU A 60 4.33 -6.87 -3.96
N THR A 61 3.54 -7.36 -3.01
CA THR A 61 2.20 -7.88 -3.22
C THR A 61 1.30 -7.42 -2.08
N LEU A 62 0.15 -6.86 -2.42
CA LEU A 62 -0.93 -6.62 -1.46
C LEU A 62 -1.84 -7.84 -1.47
N LYS A 63 -2.11 -8.42 -0.30
CA LYS A 63 -2.88 -9.66 -0.23
C LYS A 63 -3.60 -9.86 1.09
N LYS A 64 -4.70 -10.60 1.02
CA LYS A 64 -5.46 -11.11 2.16
C LYS A 64 -5.09 -12.56 2.46
N LYS A 65 -5.49 -13.04 3.63
CA LYS A 65 -5.28 -14.45 4.03
C LYS A 65 -6.14 -15.44 3.25
N ASP A 66 -7.27 -15.00 2.70
CA ASP A 66 -8.17 -15.81 1.87
C ASP A 66 -7.62 -16.05 0.44
N GLY A 67 -6.51 -15.41 0.08
CA GLY A 67 -5.89 -15.53 -1.24
C GLY A 67 -6.15 -14.35 -2.17
N THR A 68 -7.05 -13.42 -1.81
CA THR A 68 -7.29 -12.20 -2.58
C THR A 68 -6.01 -11.36 -2.71
N VAL A 69 -5.73 -10.86 -3.91
CA VAL A 69 -4.55 -10.04 -4.22
C VAL A 69 -4.94 -8.72 -4.87
N TYR A 70 -4.09 -7.71 -4.71
CA TYR A 70 -4.28 -6.38 -5.30
C TYR A 70 -2.97 -5.90 -5.97
N PRO A 71 -3.02 -5.46 -7.24
CA PRO A 71 -4.16 -5.61 -8.14
C PRO A 71 -4.38 -7.08 -8.52
N ASP A 72 -5.63 -7.51 -8.75
CA ASP A 72 -5.91 -8.84 -9.30
C ASP A 72 -5.64 -8.88 -10.80
N THR A 73 -4.49 -9.43 -11.17
CA THR A 73 -4.00 -9.48 -12.57
C THR A 73 -4.76 -10.46 -13.46
N ASN A 74 -5.73 -11.23 -12.92
CA ASN A 74 -6.65 -12.02 -13.73
C ASN A 74 -7.75 -11.16 -14.35
N LEU A 75 -7.92 -9.93 -13.87
CA LEU A 75 -8.95 -9.01 -14.34
C LEU A 75 -8.40 -8.09 -15.44
N ASN A 76 -9.26 -7.83 -16.42
CA ASN A 76 -8.90 -6.96 -17.54
C ASN A 76 -8.62 -5.54 -17.07
N GLY A 77 -7.48 -5.00 -17.51
CA GLY A 77 -7.06 -3.64 -17.16
C GLY A 77 -6.62 -3.48 -15.71
N ALA A 78 -6.17 -4.57 -15.06
CA ALA A 78 -5.55 -4.50 -13.75
C ALA A 78 -4.21 -3.75 -13.80
N GLY A 79 -3.83 -3.07 -12.72
CA GLY A 79 -2.59 -2.31 -12.71
C GLY A 79 -2.34 -1.43 -11.49
N VAL A 80 -1.29 -0.63 -11.62
CA VAL A 80 -0.82 0.27 -10.57
C VAL A 80 -0.36 1.61 -11.12
N THR A 81 -0.68 2.68 -10.38
CA THR A 81 -0.07 4.01 -10.53
C THR A 81 0.82 4.32 -9.34
N PHE A 82 1.94 4.99 -9.57
CA PHE A 82 2.78 5.55 -8.52
C PHE A 82 2.61 7.05 -8.43
N ASP A 83 2.40 7.57 -7.21
CA ASP A 83 2.23 8.98 -6.91
C ASP A 83 3.32 9.50 -5.96
N GLY A 84 3.67 10.77 -6.11
CA GLY A 84 4.72 11.42 -5.30
C GLY A 84 6.06 10.68 -5.39
N ALA A 85 6.74 10.53 -4.24
CA ALA A 85 8.04 9.88 -4.15
C ALA A 85 8.04 8.40 -4.57
N ALA A 86 6.87 7.75 -4.64
CA ALA A 86 6.78 6.36 -5.07
C ALA A 86 7.24 6.17 -6.53
N LYS A 87 7.14 7.21 -7.37
CA LYS A 87 7.58 7.20 -8.78
C LYS A 87 9.06 6.89 -8.95
N ASP A 88 9.87 7.28 -7.97
CA ASP A 88 11.33 7.11 -8.00
C ASP A 88 11.79 5.90 -7.17
N LEU A 89 10.90 5.31 -6.39
CA LEU A 89 11.20 4.24 -5.45
C LEU A 89 10.67 2.87 -5.88
N PHE A 90 9.76 2.84 -6.87
CA PHE A 90 9.23 1.62 -7.45
C PHE A 90 9.37 1.60 -8.97
N LYS A 91 9.45 0.39 -9.52
CA LYS A 91 9.22 0.10 -10.93
C LYS A 91 8.22 -1.03 -11.07
N VAL A 92 7.64 -1.18 -12.26
CA VAL A 92 6.88 -2.37 -12.63
C VAL A 92 7.61 -3.12 -13.72
N GLU A 93 7.89 -4.40 -13.49
CA GLU A 93 8.46 -5.30 -14.49
C GLU A 93 7.33 -6.01 -15.26
N ASN A 94 7.56 -6.33 -16.54
CA ASN A 94 6.65 -7.05 -17.42
C ASN A 94 5.23 -6.47 -17.51
N ALA A 95 5.11 -5.14 -17.53
CA ALA A 95 3.83 -4.43 -17.64
C ALA A 95 3.80 -3.54 -18.89
N LEU A 96 2.60 -3.25 -19.38
CA LEU A 96 2.41 -2.19 -20.36
C LEU A 96 2.36 -0.86 -19.60
N THR A 97 3.37 -0.01 -19.81
CA THR A 97 3.47 1.29 -19.16
C THR A 97 3.04 2.40 -20.11
N ILE A 98 2.04 3.18 -19.73
CA ILE A 98 1.55 4.35 -20.46
C ILE A 98 1.82 5.61 -19.64
N LYS A 99 2.45 6.60 -20.27
CA LYS A 99 2.67 7.92 -19.67
C LYS A 99 1.63 8.91 -20.20
N ASN A 100 0.93 9.59 -19.31
CA ASN A 100 -0.01 10.66 -19.63
C ASN A 100 0.31 11.87 -18.74
N GLY A 101 1.00 12.86 -19.30
CA GLY A 101 1.55 13.97 -18.52
C GLY A 101 2.43 13.48 -17.37
N ASN A 102 2.11 13.89 -16.15
CA ASN A 102 2.84 13.51 -14.94
C ASN A 102 2.43 12.15 -14.36
N GLN A 103 1.46 11.46 -14.96
CA GLN A 103 0.98 10.17 -14.48
C GLN A 103 1.56 9.03 -15.32
N VAL A 104 1.92 7.94 -14.63
CA VAL A 104 2.41 6.71 -15.24
C VAL A 104 1.50 5.58 -14.83
N TYR A 105 0.76 5.04 -15.80
CA TYR A 105 -0.12 3.90 -15.60
C TYR A 105 0.62 2.63 -15.99
N ASN A 106 0.64 1.64 -15.10
CA ASN A 106 1.25 0.35 -15.37
C ASN A 106 0.17 -0.71 -15.40
N TYR A 107 -0.20 -1.16 -16.60
CA TYR A 107 -1.14 -2.25 -16.80
C TYR A 107 -0.42 -3.58 -16.62
N MET A 108 -0.87 -4.34 -15.63
CA MET A 108 -0.24 -5.56 -15.17
C MET A 108 -0.92 -6.80 -15.74
N ASN A 109 -0.12 -7.82 -15.99
CA ASN A 109 -0.53 -9.18 -16.27
C ASN A 109 0.01 -10.13 -15.17
N LYS A 110 -0.26 -11.43 -15.29
CA LYS A 110 0.15 -12.45 -14.32
C LYS A 110 1.67 -12.54 -14.07
N ASP A 111 2.49 -12.08 -15.01
CA ASP A 111 3.95 -12.12 -14.95
C ASP A 111 4.55 -10.77 -14.51
N SER A 112 3.71 -9.76 -14.30
CA SER A 112 4.12 -8.43 -13.85
C SER A 112 4.52 -8.41 -12.38
N LYS A 113 5.48 -7.56 -12.02
CA LYS A 113 5.97 -7.42 -10.64
C LYS A 113 6.14 -5.96 -10.26
N ILE A 114 5.60 -5.59 -9.10
CA ILE A 114 5.89 -4.29 -8.48
C ILE A 114 7.18 -4.43 -7.68
N VAL A 115 8.24 -3.73 -8.06
CA VAL A 115 9.58 -3.92 -7.49
C VAL A 115 10.04 -2.63 -6.82
N PHE A 116 10.43 -2.73 -5.55
CA PHE A 116 11.06 -1.62 -4.83
C PHE A 116 12.52 -1.46 -5.27
N ILE A 117 12.88 -0.29 -5.79
CA ILE A 117 14.22 0.04 -6.28
C ILE A 117 14.92 1.10 -5.41
N GLY A 118 14.20 1.64 -4.42
CA GLY A 118 14.71 2.63 -3.49
C GLY A 118 15.83 2.14 -2.58
N LYS A 119 16.48 3.10 -1.91
CA LYS A 119 17.42 2.79 -0.82
C LYS A 119 16.66 2.26 0.39
N ARG A 120 17.32 1.41 1.20
CA ARG A 120 16.76 0.88 2.43
C ARG A 120 16.55 2.00 3.45
N LYS A 121 15.32 2.50 3.54
CA LYS A 121 14.89 3.56 4.45
C LYS A 121 13.48 3.27 4.96
N SER A 122 13.18 3.74 6.16
CA SER A 122 11.81 3.68 6.68
C SER A 122 10.96 4.75 6.00
N HIS A 123 9.84 4.31 5.45
CA HIS A 123 8.82 5.15 4.81
C HIS A 123 7.45 4.75 5.35
N THR A 124 6.48 5.64 5.26
CA THR A 124 5.09 5.22 5.23
C THR A 124 4.68 5.06 3.77
N TYR A 125 3.94 3.99 3.50
CA TYR A 125 3.44 3.63 2.19
C TYR A 125 1.93 3.75 2.28
N PHE A 126 1.36 4.61 1.45
CA PHE A 126 -0.08 4.76 1.29
C PHE A 126 -0.54 4.01 0.05
N VAL A 127 -1.65 3.29 0.17
CA VAL A 127 -2.28 2.56 -0.92
C VAL A 127 -3.73 2.97 -0.99
N ARG A 128 -4.17 3.44 -2.16
CA ARG A 128 -5.58 3.56 -2.51
C ARG A 128 -5.96 2.40 -3.43
N ILE A 129 -7.06 1.73 -3.13
CA ILE A 129 -7.62 0.67 -3.98
C ILE A 129 -8.82 1.27 -4.69
N TYR A 130 -8.77 1.32 -6.02
CA TYR A 130 -9.86 1.81 -6.84
C TYR A 130 -10.67 0.61 -7.34
N ASP A 131 -11.83 0.43 -6.72
CA ASP A 131 -12.89 -0.43 -7.24
C ASP A 131 -13.74 0.34 -8.26
N LYS A 132 -14.25 -0.37 -9.27
CA LYS A 132 -15.23 0.20 -10.20
C LYS A 132 -16.61 -0.27 -9.77
N GLU A 133 -17.32 0.52 -8.98
CA GLU A 133 -18.74 0.27 -8.67
C GLU A 133 -19.55 0.01 -9.96
N PRO A 134 -20.46 -0.99 -10.00
CA PRO A 134 -20.91 -1.87 -8.90
C PRO A 134 -20.05 -3.12 -8.67
N LEU A 135 -18.88 -3.23 -9.30
CA LEU A 135 -17.99 -4.38 -9.24
C LEU A 135 -16.79 -4.08 -8.35
N SER A 136 -16.75 -4.66 -7.14
CA SER A 136 -15.48 -4.78 -6.42
C SER A 136 -14.58 -5.68 -7.25
N ASN A 137 -13.58 -5.08 -7.87
CA ASN A 137 -12.76 -5.77 -8.86
C ASN A 137 -11.28 -5.67 -8.51
N ASN A 138 -10.88 -5.03 -7.40
CA ASN A 138 -9.52 -5.04 -6.91
C ASN A 138 -8.49 -4.69 -8.01
N ARG A 139 -8.91 -3.97 -9.06
CA ARG A 139 -8.18 -3.99 -10.34
C ARG A 139 -7.04 -3.00 -10.34
N TRP A 140 -7.24 -1.86 -9.67
CA TRP A 140 -6.30 -0.75 -9.76
C TRP A 140 -5.91 -0.30 -8.37
N ILE A 141 -4.61 -0.19 -8.15
CA ILE A 141 -4.07 0.40 -6.93
C ILE A 141 -3.25 1.64 -7.26
N VAL A 142 -3.21 2.57 -6.33
CA VAL A 142 -2.30 3.72 -6.38
C VAL A 142 -1.44 3.67 -5.14
N ILE A 143 -0.12 3.72 -5.33
CA ILE A 143 0.85 3.72 -4.24
C ILE A 143 1.53 5.09 -4.17
N SER A 144 1.55 5.67 -2.98
CA SER A 144 2.29 6.90 -2.66
C SER A 144 3.16 6.71 -1.41
N ILE A 145 4.18 7.56 -1.27
CA ILE A 145 5.13 7.55 -0.14
C ILE A 145 5.31 8.99 0.35
N ASP A 146 5.39 9.15 1.68
CA ASP A 146 5.75 10.37 2.44
C ASP A 146 7.20 10.83 2.18
#